data_AF-Q2WEC0-F1
#
_entry.id   AF-Q2WEC0-F1
#
_cell.length_a   1.000
_cell.length_b   1.000
_cell.length_c   1.000
_cell.angle_alpha   90.00
_cell.angle_beta   90.00
_cell.angle_gamma   90.00
#
_symmetry.space_group_name_H-M   'P 1'
#
loop_
_entity.id
_entity.type
_entity.pdbx_description
1 polymer ?
#
loop_
_entity_poly.entity_id
_entity_poly.type
_entity_poly.pdbx_seq_one_letter_code
_entity_poly.pdbx_strand_id
1 'polypeptide(L)'
;QPIEEGDARYMPQEILNENYDHLDKVDVFSLGAAIYELIRGSPLPESGPHFLNLREGKLPLLPGHSLQFQNLLKVMMDPDPTRRPSAKDLVDNPIFERCQRNANK
;
A
#
# COMPACT_ATOMS: atom_id res chain seq x y z
N GLN A 1 2.15 -23.43 -13.16
CA GLN A 1 2.29 -22.36 -14.17
C GLN A 1 3.32 -21.38 -13.64
N PRO A 2 4.08 -20.66 -14.49
CA PRO A 2 4.88 -19.54 -13.98
C PRO A 2 3.94 -18.57 -13.27
N ILE A 3 4.32 -18.10 -12.09
CA ILE A 3 3.59 -17.03 -11.42
C ILE A 3 3.69 -15.82 -12.34
N GLU A 4 2.55 -15.29 -12.77
CA GLU A 4 2.51 -14.06 -13.56
C GLU A 4 2.86 -12.91 -12.60
N GLU A 5 4.13 -12.53 -12.58
CA GLU A 5 4.61 -11.39 -11.79
C GLU A 5 3.89 -10.12 -12.26
N GLY A 6 3.21 -9.45 -11.33
CA GLY A 6 2.57 -8.17 -11.58
C GLY A 6 3.59 -7.07 -11.90
N ASP A 7 3.13 -5.84 -12.05
CA ASP A 7 4.04 -4.70 -12.28
C ASP A 7 4.92 -4.46 -11.04
N ALA A 8 6.25 -4.53 -11.23
CA ALA A 8 7.23 -4.39 -10.16
C ALA A 8 7.08 -3.11 -9.33
N ARG A 9 6.48 -2.05 -9.88
CA ARG A 9 6.22 -0.80 -9.16
C ARG A 9 5.28 -0.96 -7.97
N TYR A 10 4.40 -1.95 -8.04
CA TYR A 10 3.37 -2.23 -7.04
C TYR A 10 3.67 -3.50 -6.22
N MET A 11 4.79 -4.17 -6.51
CA MET A 11 5.20 -5.36 -5.78
C MET A 11 6.06 -5.01 -4.57
N PRO A 12 5.78 -5.61 -3.39
CA PRO A 12 6.59 -5.44 -2.20
C PRO A 12 7.89 -6.26 -2.31
N GLN A 13 8.87 -5.97 -1.44
CA GLN A 13 10.22 -6.52 -1.56
C GLN A 13 10.26 -8.04 -1.36
N GLU A 14 9.41 -8.59 -0.50
CA GLU A 14 9.37 -10.03 -0.23
C GLU A 14 8.98 -10.85 -1.46
N ILE A 15 8.09 -10.34 -2.32
CA ILE A 15 7.69 -11.03 -3.55
C ILE A 15 8.81 -11.02 -4.58
N LEU A 16 9.57 -9.93 -4.68
CA LEU A 16 10.78 -9.89 -5.51
C LEU A 16 11.89 -10.83 -5.02
N ASN A 17 11.86 -11.16 -3.74
CA ASN A 17 12.80 -12.11 -3.13
C ASN A 17 12.22 -13.54 -3.11
N GLU A 18 11.15 -13.81 -3.88
CA GLU A 18 10.47 -15.11 -3.97
C GLU A 18 9.94 -15.64 -2.61
N ASN A 19 9.64 -14.74 -1.67
CA ASN A 19 9.00 -15.07 -0.40
C ASN A 19 7.49 -14.86 -0.51
N TYR A 20 6.74 -15.96 -0.38
CA TYR A 20 5.30 -16.03 -0.55
C TYR A 20 4.55 -16.36 0.76
N ASP A 21 5.15 -16.14 1.93
CA ASP A 21 4.55 -16.50 3.22
C ASP A 21 3.29 -15.67 3.56
N HIS A 22 3.18 -14.45 3.01
CA HIS A 22 2.14 -13.47 3.36
C HIS A 22 1.45 -12.87 2.11
N LEU A 23 0.98 -13.74 1.21
CA LEU A 23 0.38 -13.32 -0.08
C LEU A 23 -0.82 -12.37 0.08
N ASP A 24 -1.63 -12.54 1.12
CA ASP A 24 -2.77 -11.64 1.41
C ASP A 24 -2.33 -10.19 1.69
N LYS A 25 -1.11 -10.01 2.21
CA LYS A 25 -0.52 -8.70 2.52
C LYS A 25 0.13 -8.05 1.31
N VAL A 26 0.31 -8.78 0.22
CA VAL A 26 0.83 -8.24 -1.05
C VAL A 26 -0.20 -7.32 -1.67
N ASP A 27 -1.46 -7.74 -1.74
CA ASP A 27 -2.55 -6.93 -2.27
C ASP A 27 -2.75 -5.62 -1.50
N VAL A 28 -2.53 -5.67 -0.17
CA VAL A 28 -2.59 -4.49 0.71
C VAL A 28 -1.49 -3.48 0.35
N PHE A 29 -0.27 -3.97 0.12
CA PHE A 29 0.84 -3.12 -0.33
C PHE A 29 0.56 -2.53 -1.71
N SER A 30 0.14 -3.35 -2.67
CA SER A 30 -0.15 -2.91 -4.04
C SER A 30 -1.27 -1.86 -4.08
N LEU A 31 -2.30 -2.02 -3.26
CA LEU A 31 -3.35 -1.01 -3.08
C LEU A 31 -2.79 0.29 -2.49
N GLY A 32 -1.92 0.20 -1.48
CA GLY A 32 -1.25 1.36 -0.89
C GLY A 32 -0.40 2.11 -1.93
N ALA A 33 0.38 1.38 -2.73
CA ALA A 33 1.18 1.94 -3.80
C ALA A 33 0.32 2.65 -4.86
N ALA A 34 -0.81 2.05 -5.27
CA ALA A 34 -1.75 2.67 -6.20
C ALA A 34 -2.38 3.96 -5.63
N ILE A 35 -2.82 3.95 -4.38
CA ILE A 35 -3.35 5.15 -3.72
C ILE A 35 -2.28 6.24 -3.62
N TYR A 36 -1.04 5.88 -3.29
CA TYR A 36 0.08 6.82 -3.22
C TYR A 36 0.37 7.48 -4.58
N GLU A 37 0.35 6.71 -5.67
CA GLU A 37 0.49 7.22 -7.03
C GLU A 37 -0.60 8.25 -7.36
N LEU A 38 -1.87 7.91 -7.06
CA LEU A 38 -3.02 8.78 -7.28
C LEU A 38 -2.90 10.12 -6.54
N ILE A 39 -2.46 10.08 -5.28
CA ILE A 39 -2.27 11.29 -4.47
C ILE A 39 -1.16 12.17 -5.04
N ARG A 40 -0.06 11.54 -5.46
CA ARG A 40 1.07 12.26 -6.04
C ARG A 40 0.79 12.87 -7.40
N GLY A 41 -0.19 12.33 -8.14
CA GLY A 41 -0.48 12.72 -9.52
C GLY A 41 0.69 12.49 -10.48
N SER A 42 1.64 11.63 -10.12
CA SER A 42 2.81 11.28 -10.92
C SER A 42 3.10 9.79 -10.79
N PRO A 43 3.59 9.14 -11.86
CA PRO A 43 3.87 7.71 -11.83
C PRO A 43 4.85 7.30 -10.74
N LEU A 44 4.68 6.09 -10.20
CA LEU A 44 5.67 5.51 -9.31
C LEU A 44 7.03 5.37 -10.01
N PRO A 45 8.15 5.60 -9.30
CA PRO A 45 9.47 5.42 -9.87
C PRO A 45 9.68 3.95 -10.26
N GLU A 46 10.14 3.72 -11.48
CA GLU A 46 10.43 2.37 -12.00
C GLU A 46 11.70 1.77 -11.41
N SER A 47 12.64 2.60 -10.94
CA SER A 47 13.92 2.15 -10.37
C SER A 47 14.58 3.24 -9.52
N GLY A 48 15.67 2.85 -8.84
CA GLY A 48 16.56 3.77 -8.14
C GLY A 48 16.18 4.05 -6.67
N PRO A 49 16.84 5.03 -6.02
CA PRO A 49 16.72 5.24 -4.58
C PRO A 49 15.31 5.58 -4.11
N HIS A 50 14.53 6.31 -4.92
CA HIS A 50 13.15 6.64 -4.59
C HIS A 50 12.24 5.42 -4.55
N PHE A 51 12.49 4.46 -5.44
CA PHE A 51 11.77 3.19 -5.48
C PHE A 51 12.08 2.32 -4.26
N LEU A 52 13.36 2.23 -3.90
CA LEU A 52 13.80 1.52 -2.69
C LEU A 52 13.24 2.17 -1.41
N ASN A 53 13.27 3.49 -1.32
CA ASN A 53 12.73 4.22 -0.17
C ASN A 53 11.25 3.91 0.08
N LEU A 54 10.43 3.78 -0.97
CA LEU A 54 9.01 3.42 -0.83
C LEU A 54 8.84 2.04 -0.20
N ARG A 55 9.66 1.07 -0.59
CA ARG A 55 9.65 -0.28 -0.02
C ARG A 55 10.21 -0.37 1.39
N GLU A 56 11.11 0.54 1.75
CA GLU A 56 11.59 0.68 3.13
C GLU A 56 10.60 1.42 4.05
N GLY A 57 9.39 1.73 3.57
CA GLY A 57 8.37 2.46 4.33
C GLY A 57 8.67 3.96 4.49
N LYS A 58 9.66 4.49 3.76
CA LYS A 58 10.05 5.91 3.78
C LYS A 58 9.17 6.72 2.84
N LEU A 59 7.88 6.79 3.18
CA LEU A 59 6.90 7.61 2.44
C LEU A 59 7.09 9.10 2.77
N PRO A 60 7.37 9.96 1.76
CA PRO A 60 7.32 11.40 1.90
C PRO A 60 5.98 11.87 2.48
N LEU A 61 6.02 12.99 3.20
CA LEU A 61 4.79 13.64 3.68
C LEU A 61 3.92 14.05 2.50
N LEU A 62 2.61 13.91 2.66
CA LEU A 62 1.60 14.26 1.67
C LEU A 62 0.87 15.50 2.14
N PRO A 63 1.37 16.71 1.83
CA PRO A 63 0.75 17.96 2.26
C PRO A 63 -0.67 18.06 1.69
N GLY A 64 -1.59 18.60 2.50
CA GLY A 64 -3.00 18.70 2.13
C GLY A 64 -3.84 17.44 2.43
N HIS A 65 -3.26 16.41 3.07
CA HIS A 65 -3.99 15.22 3.49
C HIS A 65 -3.92 15.01 4.99
N SER A 66 -4.98 14.42 5.57
CA SER A 66 -5.05 14.22 7.02
C SER A 66 -3.93 13.30 7.52
N LEU A 67 -3.46 13.54 8.74
CA LEU A 67 -2.42 12.70 9.35
C LEU A 67 -2.88 11.24 9.48
N GLN A 68 -4.17 11.01 9.77
CA GLN A 68 -4.75 9.67 9.81
C GLN A 68 -4.62 8.94 8.47
N PHE A 69 -4.93 9.61 7.35
CA PHE A 69 -4.81 9.01 6.03
C PHE A 69 -3.36 8.70 5.68
N GLN A 70 -2.44 9.64 5.95
CA GLN A 70 -1.02 9.43 5.74
C GLN A 70 -0.48 8.26 6.57
N ASN A 71 -0.94 8.12 7.82
CA ASN A 71 -0.57 6.99 8.67
C ASN A 71 -1.12 5.68 8.12
N LEU A 72 -2.39 5.64 7.69
CA LEU A 72 -2.98 4.46 7.07
C LEU A 72 -2.16 3.99 5.86
N LEU A 73 -1.80 4.92 4.98
CA LEU A 73 -1.00 4.61 3.79
C LEU A 73 0.40 4.07 4.16
N LYS A 74 1.01 4.59 5.22
CA LYS A 74 2.29 4.10 5.75
C LYS A 74 2.19 2.66 6.25
N VAL A 75 1.15 2.30 7.01
CA VAL A 75 0.99 0.91 7.48
C VAL A 75 0.58 -0.04 6.35
N MET A 76 -0.15 0.42 5.33
CA MET A 76 -0.44 -0.39 4.14
C MET A 76 0.82 -0.77 3.37
N MET A 77 1.81 0.13 3.33
CA MET A 77 3.07 -0.06 2.61
C MET A 77 4.25 -0.37 3.56
N ASP A 78 3.98 -0.93 4.75
CA ASP A 78 5.06 -1.30 5.69
C ASP A 78 5.97 -2.38 5.06
N PRO A 79 7.30 -2.28 5.18
CA PRO A 79 8.23 -3.31 4.69
C PRO A 79 7.94 -4.69 5.30
N ASP A 80 7.47 -4.74 6.55
CA ASP A 80 7.12 -5.98 7.22
C ASP A 80 5.65 -6.33 6.92
N PRO A 81 5.38 -7.44 6.20
CA PRO A 81 4.01 -7.83 5.84
C PRO A 81 3.15 -8.11 7.08
N THR A 82 3.72 -8.50 8.21
CA THR A 82 2.96 -8.77 9.45
C THR A 82 2.40 -7.50 10.08
N ARG A 83 3.01 -6.35 9.79
CA ARG A 83 2.58 -5.03 10.27
C ARG A 83 1.53 -4.38 9.38
N ARG A 84 1.32 -4.92 8.17
CA ARG A 84 0.27 -4.46 7.27
C ARG A 84 -1.10 -4.90 7.80
N PRO A 85 -2.13 -4.04 7.75
CA PRO A 85 -3.49 -4.42 8.10
C PRO A 85 -4.02 -5.51 7.17
N SER A 86 -5.03 -6.27 7.58
CA SER A 86 -5.79 -7.09 6.62
C SER A 86 -6.75 -6.23 5.81
N ALA A 87 -7.26 -6.76 4.69
CA ALA A 87 -8.31 -6.09 3.91
C ALA A 87 -9.56 -5.78 4.77
N LYS A 88 -9.89 -6.66 5.72
CA LYS A 88 -10.97 -6.43 6.68
C LYS A 88 -10.68 -5.25 7.59
N ASP A 89 -9.48 -5.20 8.18
CA ASP A 89 -9.08 -4.08 9.06
C ASP A 89 -9.07 -2.74 8.32
N LEU A 90 -8.74 -2.76 7.02
CA LEU A 90 -8.81 -1.58 6.17
C LEU A 90 -10.25 -1.09 6.01
N VAL A 91 -11.20 -1.98 5.69
CA VAL A 91 -12.61 -1.60 5.55
C VAL A 91 -13.17 -1.09 6.86
N ASP A 92 -12.83 -1.72 7.98
CA ASP A 92 -13.28 -1.35 9.32
C ASP A 92 -12.59 -0.06 9.85
N ASN A 93 -11.66 0.53 9.10
CA ASN A 93 -10.96 1.74 9.52
C ASN A 93 -11.91 2.95 9.62
N PRO A 94 -11.84 3.74 10.71
CA PRO A 94 -12.72 4.91 10.92
C PRO A 94 -12.74 5.93 9.78
N ILE A 95 -11.66 6.01 8.99
CA ILE A 95 -11.59 6.91 7.84
C ILE A 95 -12.69 6.62 6.80
N PHE A 96 -13.18 5.39 6.73
CA PHE A 96 -14.20 4.95 5.77
C PHE A 96 -15.62 4.89 6.34
N GLU A 97 -15.84 5.20 7.62
CA GLU A 97 -17.16 5.15 8.28
C GLU A 97 -18.24 6.00 7.58
N ARG A 98 -17.84 7.10 6.94
CA ARG A 98 -18.76 7.97 6.20
C ARG A 98 -19.26 7.33 4.90
N CYS A 99 -18.45 6.49 4.25
CA CYS A 99 -18.80 5.77 3.03
C CYS A 99 -19.70 4.56 3.33
N GLN A 100 -19.44 3.84 4.43
CA GLN A 100 -20.24 2.68 4.83
C GLN A 100 -21.70 3.02 5.14
N ARG A 101 -21.95 4.20 5.74
CA ARG A 101 -23.33 4.68 6.03
C ARG A 101 -24.18 4.92 4.78
N ASN A 102 -23.56 5.15 3.63
CA ASN A 102 -24.27 5.40 2.37
C ASN A 102 -24.50 4.11 1.56
N ALA A 103 -23.71 3.05 1.80
CA ALA A 103 -23.88 1.75 1.14
C ALA A 103 -24.95 0.86 1.80
N ASN A 104 -25.28 1.13 3.07
CA ASN A 104 -26.29 0.42 3.85
C ASN A 104 -27.66 1.12 3.86
N LYS A 105 -27.88 2.07 2.93
CA LYS A 105 -29.16 2.75 2.69
C LYS A 105 -29.69 2.36 1.32
#